data_AF-A0ABD6S634-F1
#
_entry.id   AF-A0ABD6S634-F1
#
_cell.length_a   1.000
_cell.length_b   1.000
_cell.length_c   1.000
_cell.angle_alpha   90.00
_cell.angle_beta   90.00
_cell.angle_gamma   90.00
#
_symmetry.space_group_name_H-M   'P 1'
#
loop_
_entity.id
_entity.type
_entity.pdbx_description
1 polymer ?
#
loop_
_entity_poly.entity_id
_entity_poly.type
_entity_poly.pdbx_seq_one_letter_code
_entity_poly.pdbx_strand_id
1 'polypeptide(L)'
;MDVEEARQRFNHLFEIYRNNGFTSSLPFNKQKGEKKDYAYFTCMINIITEHVLREFSDRHDLTYGEDIGFNDDPRSLTYILNQNSEVQGILSRRFDGAFPSTVNPQAIWEIKEYYYTTTFGSRIADGVYETQLDGHEINHLSHVLHTPIEHIYFIDDYNTWWNMGRSYLCRIIDMLHMGLVDEVIFGREIFDRWDEALREMLYN
;
A
#
# COMPACT_ATOMS: atom_id res chain seq x y z
N MET A 1 11.25 -9.48 -4.82
CA MET A 1 11.89 -9.37 -6.13
C MET A 1 13.22 -8.64 -5.98
N ASP A 2 14.12 -8.78 -6.95
CA ASP A 2 15.22 -7.81 -7.13
C ASP A 2 14.80 -6.72 -8.13
N VAL A 3 15.68 -5.74 -8.37
CA VAL A 3 15.38 -4.59 -9.23
C VAL A 3 15.08 -4.98 -10.68
N GLU A 4 15.73 -6.02 -11.20
CA GLU A 4 15.62 -6.42 -12.60
C GLU A 4 14.32 -7.22 -12.80
N GLU A 5 14.01 -8.13 -11.88
CA GLU A 5 12.72 -8.81 -11.85
C GLU A 5 11.57 -7.80 -11.71
N ALA A 6 11.67 -6.85 -10.76
CA ALA A 6 10.66 -5.83 -10.55
C ALA A 6 10.41 -4.97 -11.80
N ARG A 7 11.50 -4.57 -12.49
CA ARG A 7 11.43 -3.86 -13.77
C ARG A 7 10.70 -4.67 -14.84
N GLN A 8 11.04 -5.95 -14.99
CA GLN A 8 10.42 -6.81 -16.01
C GLN A 8 8.92 -6.99 -15.75
N ARG A 9 8.54 -7.22 -14.49
CA ARG A 9 7.13 -7.35 -14.08
C ARG A 9 6.37 -6.05 -14.28
N PHE A 10 6.97 -4.92 -13.89
CA PHE A 10 6.40 -3.60 -14.11
C PHE A 10 6.18 -3.34 -15.60
N ASN A 11 7.14 -3.65 -16.47
CA ASN A 11 6.99 -3.43 -17.91
C ASN A 11 5.80 -4.20 -18.50
N HIS A 12 5.55 -5.42 -18.03
CA HIS A 12 4.37 -6.19 -18.44
C HIS A 12 3.07 -5.52 -17.97
N LEU A 13 3.00 -5.14 -16.69
CA LEU A 13 1.84 -4.41 -16.15
C LEU A 13 1.65 -3.03 -16.80
N PHE A 14 2.73 -2.38 -17.21
CA PHE A 14 2.68 -1.09 -17.89
C PHE A 14 2.03 -1.18 -19.28
N GLU A 15 2.15 -2.31 -19.97
CA GLU A 15 1.39 -2.55 -21.21
C GLU A 15 -0.10 -2.68 -20.92
N ILE A 16 -0.48 -3.42 -19.88
CA ILE A 16 -1.87 -3.56 -19.43
C ILE A 16 -2.44 -2.20 -19.03
N TYR A 17 -1.71 -1.42 -18.23
CA TYR A 17 -2.06 -0.06 -17.83
C TYR A 17 -2.40 0.81 -19.03
N ARG A 18 -1.52 0.83 -20.06
CA ARG A 18 -1.73 1.62 -21.27
C ARG A 18 -2.92 1.15 -22.10
N ASN A 19 -3.07 -0.16 -22.27
CA ASN A 19 -4.12 -0.74 -23.12
C ASN A 19 -5.52 -0.56 -22.52
N ASN A 20 -5.63 -0.56 -21.19
CA ASN A 20 -6.91 -0.40 -20.49
C ASN A 20 -7.20 1.06 -20.10
N GLY A 21 -6.31 2.00 -20.41
CA GLY A 21 -6.51 3.41 -20.08
C GLY A 21 -6.57 3.67 -18.58
N PHE A 22 -5.79 2.92 -17.80
CA PHE A 22 -5.66 3.14 -16.37
C PHE A 22 -5.06 4.52 -16.07
N THR A 23 -5.33 5.01 -14.87
CA THR A 23 -5.17 6.41 -14.46
C THR A 23 -4.40 6.59 -13.15
N SER A 24 -4.20 5.52 -12.40
CA SER A 24 -3.40 5.50 -11.18
C SER A 24 -1.98 5.97 -11.46
N SER A 25 -1.42 6.73 -10.54
CA SER A 25 -0.08 7.27 -10.59
C SER A 25 0.98 6.18 -10.75
N LEU A 26 1.95 6.50 -11.60
CA LEU A 26 3.17 5.73 -11.80
C LEU A 26 4.36 6.58 -11.36
N PRO A 27 4.59 6.76 -10.04
CA PRO A 27 5.60 7.67 -9.53
C PRO A 27 7.02 7.19 -9.88
N PHE A 28 7.93 8.15 -10.03
CA PHE A 28 9.36 7.87 -10.06
C PHE A 28 9.88 7.65 -8.65
N ASN A 29 10.89 6.79 -8.53
CA ASN A 29 11.64 6.63 -7.30
C ASN A 29 12.36 7.93 -6.90
N LYS A 30 12.80 8.02 -5.63
CA LYS A 30 13.49 9.20 -5.09
C LYS A 30 14.97 9.30 -5.53
N GLN A 31 15.45 8.41 -6.39
CA GLN A 31 16.85 8.37 -6.82
C GLN A 31 17.13 9.40 -7.93
N LYS A 32 18.41 9.58 -8.25
CA LYS A 32 18.89 10.53 -9.26
C LYS A 32 19.84 9.83 -10.24
N GLY A 33 20.05 10.44 -11.41
CA GLY A 33 20.97 9.93 -12.43
C GLY A 33 20.52 8.58 -12.98
N GLU A 34 21.47 7.67 -13.16
CA GLU A 34 21.23 6.34 -13.74
C GLU A 34 20.32 5.43 -12.90
N LYS A 35 20.15 5.75 -11.61
CA LYS A 35 19.23 5.02 -10.72
C LYS A 35 17.81 5.59 -10.71
N LYS A 36 17.60 6.75 -11.35
CA LYS A 36 16.26 7.35 -11.46
C LYS A 36 15.44 6.49 -12.40
N ASP A 37 14.38 5.92 -11.85
CA ASP A 37 13.48 5.01 -12.57
C ASP A 37 12.09 5.07 -11.92
N TYR A 38 11.12 4.32 -12.42
CA TYR A 38 9.84 4.15 -11.74
C TYR A 38 10.03 3.54 -10.34
N ALA A 39 9.17 3.91 -9.40
CA ALA A 39 9.02 3.17 -8.15
C ALA A 39 8.20 1.91 -8.47
N TYR A 40 8.88 0.89 -9.00
CA TYR A 40 8.24 -0.26 -9.65
C TYR A 40 7.18 -0.92 -8.77
N PHE A 41 7.49 -1.15 -7.50
CA PHE A 41 6.60 -1.83 -6.58
C PHE A 41 5.33 -1.01 -6.31
N THR A 42 5.48 0.29 -6.02
CA THR A 42 4.35 1.22 -5.90
C THR A 42 3.50 1.25 -7.17
N CYS A 43 4.15 1.35 -8.34
CA CYS A 43 3.45 1.37 -9.62
C CYS A 43 2.67 0.08 -9.87
N MET A 44 3.25 -1.08 -9.56
CA MET A 44 2.58 -2.37 -9.75
C MET A 44 1.38 -2.51 -8.81
N ILE A 45 1.51 -2.12 -7.53
CA ILE A 45 0.40 -2.11 -6.57
C ILE A 45 -0.73 -1.22 -7.10
N ASN A 46 -0.42 0.01 -7.52
CA ASN A 46 -1.40 0.95 -8.07
C ASN A 46 -2.15 0.38 -9.30
N ILE A 47 -1.41 -0.21 -10.24
CA ILE A 47 -1.99 -0.84 -11.44
C ILE A 47 -2.92 -1.99 -11.06
N ILE A 48 -2.50 -2.86 -10.13
CA ILE A 48 -3.30 -4.01 -9.69
C ILE A 48 -4.56 -3.52 -8.98
N THR A 49 -4.45 -2.54 -8.06
CA THR A 49 -5.60 -1.97 -7.36
C THR A 49 -6.62 -1.39 -8.34
N GLU A 50 -6.20 -0.56 -9.30
CA GLU A 50 -7.11 0.00 -10.29
C GLU A 50 -7.75 -1.08 -11.15
N HIS A 51 -7.00 -2.13 -11.53
CA HIS A 51 -7.54 -3.23 -12.30
C HIS A 51 -8.69 -3.94 -11.58
N VAL A 52 -8.48 -4.32 -10.33
CA VAL A 52 -9.50 -5.01 -9.52
C VAL A 52 -10.74 -4.15 -9.33
N LEU A 53 -10.56 -2.87 -9.02
CA LEU A 53 -11.68 -1.94 -8.79
C LEU A 53 -12.49 -1.68 -10.06
N ARG A 54 -11.85 -1.56 -11.22
CA ARG A 54 -12.54 -1.44 -12.51
C ARG A 54 -13.30 -2.71 -12.88
N GLU A 55 -12.67 -3.87 -12.70
CA GLU A 55 -13.33 -5.16 -12.93
C GLU A 55 -14.56 -5.31 -12.02
N PHE A 56 -14.44 -4.91 -10.76
CA PHE A 56 -15.56 -4.89 -9.82
C PHE A 56 -16.65 -3.92 -10.26
N SER A 57 -16.30 -2.70 -10.67
CA SER A 57 -17.28 -1.70 -11.11
C SER A 57 -18.06 -2.17 -12.33
N ASP A 58 -17.36 -2.73 -13.33
CA ASP A 58 -17.97 -3.25 -14.56
C ASP A 58 -18.97 -4.39 -14.28
N ARG A 59 -18.69 -5.23 -13.28
CA ARG A 59 -19.56 -6.36 -12.91
C ARG A 59 -20.80 -5.94 -12.12
N HIS A 60 -20.77 -4.79 -11.47
CA HIS A 60 -21.84 -4.33 -10.55
C HIS A 60 -22.59 -3.11 -11.08
N ASP A 61 -22.39 -2.72 -12.34
CA ASP A 61 -23.02 -1.54 -12.96
C ASP A 61 -22.69 -0.23 -12.19
N LEU A 62 -21.44 -0.14 -11.71
CA LEU A 62 -20.88 1.03 -11.03
C LEU A 62 -19.89 1.76 -11.95
N THR A 63 -19.69 3.04 -11.69
CA THR A 63 -18.73 3.88 -12.42
C THR A 63 -17.43 4.03 -11.62
N TYR A 64 -16.33 3.45 -12.12
CA TYR A 64 -15.00 3.67 -11.54
C TYR A 64 -14.62 5.16 -11.58
N GLY A 65 -14.15 5.68 -10.45
CA GLY A 65 -13.82 7.09 -10.23
C GLY A 65 -14.99 7.94 -9.71
N GLU A 66 -16.23 7.43 -9.77
CA GLU A 66 -17.40 8.11 -9.21
C GLU A 66 -17.99 7.33 -8.03
N ASP A 67 -18.38 6.08 -8.27
CA ASP A 67 -18.99 5.20 -7.26
C ASP A 67 -17.93 4.44 -6.45
N ILE A 68 -16.83 4.08 -7.10
CA ILE A 68 -15.74 3.33 -6.50
C ILE A 68 -14.39 3.80 -7.02
N GLY A 69 -13.42 3.90 -6.13
CA GLY A 69 -12.07 4.29 -6.46
C GLY A 69 -11.16 4.11 -5.25
N PHE A 70 -9.92 4.54 -5.40
CA PHE A 70 -8.96 4.59 -4.32
C PHE A 70 -8.11 5.85 -4.44
N ASN A 71 -7.44 6.22 -3.37
CA ASN A 71 -6.45 7.28 -3.37
C ASN A 71 -5.05 6.65 -3.41
N ASP A 72 -4.41 6.77 -4.55
CA ASP A 72 -3.12 6.18 -4.90
C ASP A 72 -1.92 7.11 -4.64
N ASP A 73 -2.20 8.37 -4.28
CA ASP A 73 -1.24 9.35 -3.76
C ASP A 73 -1.96 10.28 -2.76
N PRO A 74 -2.24 9.79 -1.53
CA PRO A 74 -3.03 10.45 -0.50
C PRO A 74 -2.80 11.95 -0.30
N ARG A 75 -1.54 12.42 -0.37
CA ARG A 75 -1.04 13.81 -0.14
C ARG A 75 -1.64 14.58 1.06
N SER A 76 -2.44 13.92 1.87
CA SER A 76 -3.27 14.43 2.96
C SER A 76 -3.24 13.39 4.08
N LEU A 77 -3.54 13.85 5.30
CA LEU A 77 -3.71 12.92 6.42
C LEU A 77 -5.01 12.16 6.27
N THR A 78 -5.11 11.03 6.96
CA THR A 78 -6.35 10.28 7.06
C THR A 78 -7.24 10.90 8.13
N TYR A 79 -8.51 11.12 7.79
CA TYR A 79 -9.53 11.68 8.68
C TYR A 79 -10.68 10.72 8.84
N ILE A 80 -11.18 10.61 10.07
CA ILE A 80 -12.45 9.94 10.36
C ILE A 80 -13.49 11.00 10.68
N LEU A 81 -14.54 11.05 9.87
CA LEU A 81 -15.65 11.99 9.99
C LEU A 81 -16.90 11.24 10.43
N ASN A 82 -17.70 11.86 11.30
CA ASN A 82 -19.04 11.37 11.61
C ASN A 82 -20.04 11.70 10.48
N GLN A 83 -21.30 11.29 10.69
CA GLN A 83 -22.41 11.55 9.75
C GLN A 83 -22.71 13.04 9.52
N ASN A 84 -22.28 13.93 10.42
CA ASN A 84 -22.41 15.38 10.30
C ASN A 84 -21.17 16.05 9.69
N SER A 85 -20.23 15.26 9.16
CA SER A 85 -18.94 15.72 8.61
C SER A 85 -18.01 16.39 9.64
N GLU A 86 -18.16 16.05 10.92
CA GLU A 86 -17.28 16.52 11.99
C GLU A 86 -16.13 15.54 12.21
N VAL A 87 -14.91 16.07 12.42
CA VAL A 87 -13.71 15.26 12.64
C VAL A 87 -13.79 14.56 14.00
N GLN A 88 -13.72 13.22 13.98
CA GLN A 88 -13.66 12.37 15.17
C GLN A 88 -12.25 11.82 15.43
N GLY A 89 -11.43 11.70 14.38
CA GLY A 89 -10.08 11.18 14.47
C GLY A 89 -9.21 11.63 13.30
N ILE A 90 -7.90 11.65 13.52
CA ILE A 90 -6.89 11.96 12.52
C ILE A 90 -5.66 11.08 12.78
N LEU A 91 -5.09 10.50 11.73
CA LEU A 91 -3.79 9.83 11.82
C LEU A 91 -2.65 10.84 11.68
N SER A 92 -1.54 10.60 12.37
CA SER A 92 -0.41 11.54 12.39
C SER A 92 0.37 11.58 11.07
N ARG A 93 0.30 10.50 10.28
CA ARG A 93 1.06 10.30 9.06
C ARG A 93 0.19 10.17 7.81
N ARG A 94 0.85 10.40 6.68
CA ARG A 94 0.30 10.14 5.34
C ARG A 94 0.71 8.74 4.93
N PHE A 95 -0.21 8.05 4.29
CA PHE A 95 0.00 6.69 3.78
C PHE A 95 0.30 6.73 2.29
N ASP A 96 0.82 5.62 1.77
CA ASP A 96 1.16 5.49 0.35
C ASP A 96 -0.09 5.21 -0.51
N GLY A 97 -1.16 4.70 0.10
CA GLY A 97 -2.49 4.69 -0.49
C GLY A 97 -3.61 4.43 0.51
N ALA A 98 -4.85 4.63 0.06
CA ALA A 98 -6.05 4.46 0.87
C ALA A 98 -7.24 4.03 0.01
N PHE A 99 -8.08 3.14 0.54
CA PHE A 99 -9.32 2.70 -0.10
C PHE A 99 -10.52 2.95 0.83
N PRO A 100 -11.63 3.54 0.35
CA PRO A 100 -11.74 4.21 -0.96
C PRO A 100 -11.05 5.58 -1.00
N SER A 101 -10.78 6.20 0.16
CA SER A 101 -10.13 7.50 0.24
C SER A 101 -9.45 7.71 1.60
N THR A 102 -8.74 8.83 1.76
CA THR A 102 -8.19 9.24 3.07
C THR A 102 -9.25 9.73 4.06
N VAL A 103 -10.49 9.93 3.62
CA VAL A 103 -11.62 10.28 4.49
C VAL A 103 -12.47 9.04 4.68
N ASN A 104 -12.61 8.58 5.93
CA ASN A 104 -13.28 7.33 6.28
C ASN A 104 -12.79 6.13 5.45
N PRO A 105 -11.47 5.83 5.44
CA PRO A 105 -10.96 4.65 4.73
C PRO A 105 -11.53 3.37 5.33
N GLN A 106 -11.73 2.39 4.46
CA GLN A 106 -11.84 0.97 4.82
C GLN A 106 -10.45 0.35 4.97
N ALA A 107 -9.49 0.78 4.14
CA ALA A 107 -8.12 0.30 4.17
C ALA A 107 -7.12 1.42 3.89
N ILE A 108 -5.93 1.30 4.47
CA ILE A 108 -4.78 2.16 4.23
C ILE A 108 -3.51 1.32 4.18
N TRP A 109 -2.52 1.76 3.40
CA TRP A 109 -1.31 0.99 3.25
C TRP A 109 -0.04 1.81 3.14
N GLU A 110 1.05 1.16 3.54
CA GLU A 110 2.40 1.65 3.42
C GLU A 110 3.21 0.76 2.48
N ILE A 111 4.09 1.36 1.68
CA ILE A 111 4.92 0.67 0.70
C ILE A 111 6.40 0.94 1.00
N LYS A 112 7.16 -0.13 1.20
CA LYS A 112 8.60 -0.08 1.46
C LYS A 112 9.37 -0.77 0.33
N GLU A 113 9.90 0.05 -0.58
CA GLU A 113 10.70 -0.37 -1.72
C GLU A 113 12.17 0.07 -1.56
N TYR A 114 13.12 -0.88 -1.68
CA TYR A 114 14.54 -0.61 -1.40
C TYR A 114 15.54 -1.05 -2.49
N TYR A 115 15.12 -1.34 -3.71
CA TYR A 115 15.92 -1.94 -4.80
C TYR A 115 17.33 -1.38 -5.07
N TYR A 116 17.60 -0.11 -4.76
CA TYR A 116 18.89 0.54 -5.01
C TYR A 116 19.76 0.68 -3.75
N THR A 117 19.35 0.05 -2.65
CA THR A 117 19.99 0.11 -1.35
C THR A 117 21.15 -0.89 -1.28
N THR A 118 22.29 -0.44 -0.79
CA THR A 118 23.51 -1.27 -0.67
C THR A 118 23.82 -1.68 0.77
N THR A 119 23.18 -1.07 1.76
CA THR A 119 23.38 -1.35 3.18
C THR A 119 22.07 -1.31 3.94
N PHE A 120 21.93 -2.16 4.96
CA PHE A 120 20.82 -2.05 5.89
C PHE A 120 21.09 -0.94 6.89
N GLY A 121 20.49 0.22 6.66
CA GLY A 121 20.68 1.43 7.48
C GLY A 121 19.46 1.79 8.31
N SER A 122 19.60 2.86 9.10
CA SER A 122 18.54 3.38 9.97
C SER A 122 17.25 3.61 9.21
N ARG A 123 17.30 4.13 7.98
CA ARG A 123 16.10 4.40 7.17
C ARG A 123 15.21 3.17 6.92
N ILE A 124 15.78 1.97 6.81
CA ILE A 124 15.01 0.74 6.62
C ILE A 124 14.42 0.30 7.96
N ALA A 125 15.19 0.40 9.04
CA ALA A 125 14.72 0.16 10.40
C ALA A 125 13.59 1.12 10.80
N ASP A 126 13.74 2.41 10.49
CA ASP A 126 12.74 3.45 10.73
C ASP A 126 11.43 3.07 10.04
N GLY A 127 11.47 2.56 8.81
CA GLY A 127 10.28 2.10 8.09
C GLY A 127 9.54 0.93 8.77
N VAL A 128 10.18 0.19 9.69
CA VAL A 128 9.52 -0.86 10.50
C VAL A 128 8.93 -0.26 11.77
N TYR A 129 9.68 0.60 12.45
CA TYR A 129 9.21 1.22 13.69
C TYR A 129 8.12 2.28 13.46
N GLU A 130 8.17 3.00 12.34
CA GLU A 130 7.12 3.90 11.89
C GLU A 130 5.80 3.13 11.70
N THR A 131 5.83 2.01 10.98
CA THR A 131 4.64 1.17 10.77
C THR A 131 4.08 0.60 12.08
N GLN A 132 4.93 0.27 13.05
CA GLN A 132 4.44 -0.14 14.38
C GLN A 132 3.71 1.00 15.09
N LEU A 133 4.22 2.22 15.02
CA LEU A 133 3.56 3.39 15.60
C LEU A 133 2.24 3.70 14.87
N ASP A 134 2.26 3.68 13.54
CA ASP A 134 1.07 3.90 12.70
C ASP A 134 -0.01 2.85 13.04
N GLY A 135 0.36 1.57 13.17
CA GLY A 135 -0.53 0.50 13.62
C GLY A 135 -1.13 0.72 15.01
N HIS A 136 -0.36 1.27 15.95
CA HIS A 136 -0.90 1.64 17.27
C HIS A 136 -1.94 2.76 17.19
N GLU A 137 -1.71 3.79 16.36
CA GLU A 137 -2.67 4.87 16.16
C GLU A 137 -3.96 4.37 15.49
N ILE A 138 -3.82 3.55 14.45
CA ILE A 138 -4.93 2.95 13.70
C ILE A 138 -5.79 2.09 14.61
N ASN A 139 -5.17 1.20 15.39
CA ASN A 139 -5.89 0.34 16.34
C ASN A 139 -6.62 1.14 17.40
N HIS A 140 -5.98 2.18 17.95
CA HIS A 140 -6.60 3.03 18.95
C HIS A 140 -7.84 3.73 18.39
N LEU A 141 -7.71 4.38 17.22
CA LEU A 141 -8.83 5.07 16.59
C LEU A 141 -9.95 4.11 16.20
N SER A 142 -9.61 2.98 15.58
CA SER A 142 -10.58 1.97 15.16
C SER A 142 -11.38 1.43 16.34
N HIS A 143 -10.71 1.17 17.47
CA HIS A 143 -11.35 0.73 18.70
C HIS A 143 -12.26 1.79 19.32
N VAL A 144 -11.80 3.04 19.42
CA VAL A 144 -12.56 4.14 20.06
C VAL A 144 -13.78 4.55 19.22
N LEU A 145 -13.65 4.54 17.89
CA LEU A 145 -14.70 4.98 16.97
C LEU A 145 -15.60 3.84 16.48
N HIS A 146 -15.24 2.58 16.77
CA HIS A 146 -15.91 1.40 16.23
C HIS A 146 -15.97 1.38 14.69
N THR A 147 -14.95 1.94 14.06
CA THR A 147 -14.77 2.00 12.61
C THR A 147 -13.51 1.21 12.28
N PRO A 148 -13.61 -0.06 11.85
CA PRO A 148 -12.42 -0.82 11.47
C PRO A 148 -11.75 -0.18 10.26
N ILE A 149 -10.42 -0.13 10.30
CA ILE A 149 -9.57 0.32 9.19
C ILE A 149 -8.49 -0.73 9.01
N GLU A 150 -8.46 -1.39 7.86
CA GLU A 150 -7.43 -2.37 7.54
C GLU A 150 -6.09 -1.67 7.28
N HIS A 151 -5.03 -2.17 7.91
CA HIS A 151 -3.67 -1.67 7.75
C HIS A 151 -2.80 -2.70 7.00
N ILE A 152 -2.47 -2.38 5.75
CA ILE A 152 -1.70 -3.27 4.87
C ILE A 152 -0.26 -2.77 4.71
N TYR A 153 0.70 -3.68 4.87
CA TYR A 153 2.12 -3.36 4.78
C TYR A 153 2.78 -4.09 3.61
N PHE A 154 3.15 -3.34 2.57
CA PHE A 154 3.85 -3.87 1.41
C PHE A 154 5.36 -3.69 1.55
N ILE A 155 6.11 -4.77 1.38
CA ILE A 155 7.58 -4.69 1.35
C ILE A 155 8.18 -5.43 0.15
N ASP A 156 9.21 -4.84 -0.46
CA ASP A 156 10.02 -5.51 -1.46
C ASP A 156 11.49 -5.07 -1.44
N ASP A 157 12.31 -5.75 -2.26
CA ASP A 157 13.76 -5.94 -2.23
C ASP A 157 14.18 -7.13 -1.37
N TYR A 158 14.30 -8.28 -2.03
CA TYR A 158 14.74 -9.53 -1.42
C TYR A 158 16.08 -9.38 -0.70
N ASN A 159 17.05 -8.67 -1.30
CA ASN A 159 18.35 -8.54 -0.67
C ASN A 159 18.28 -7.71 0.61
N THR A 160 17.52 -6.61 0.60
CA THR A 160 17.29 -5.79 1.79
C THR A 160 16.64 -6.58 2.92
N TRP A 161 15.53 -7.27 2.66
CA TRP A 161 14.75 -7.89 3.73
C TRP A 161 15.25 -9.27 4.15
N TRP A 162 15.65 -10.13 3.21
CA TRP A 162 16.08 -11.50 3.51
C TRP A 162 17.55 -11.59 3.90
N ASN A 163 18.43 -10.96 3.12
CA ASN A 163 19.87 -11.14 3.30
C ASN A 163 20.42 -10.18 4.36
N MET A 164 20.06 -8.89 4.29
CA MET A 164 20.61 -7.88 5.19
C MET A 164 19.74 -7.67 6.45
N GLY A 165 18.42 -7.77 6.31
CA GLY A 165 17.42 -7.32 7.28
C GLY A 165 16.73 -8.40 8.09
N ARG A 166 17.30 -9.61 8.19
CA ARG A 166 16.58 -10.78 8.75
C ARG A 166 15.98 -10.55 10.15
N SER A 167 16.65 -9.81 11.02
CA SER A 167 16.12 -9.47 12.35
C SER A 167 14.88 -8.56 12.28
N TYR A 168 14.82 -7.68 11.29
CA TYR A 168 13.69 -6.78 11.05
C TYR A 168 12.53 -7.51 10.38
N LEU A 169 12.81 -8.52 9.56
CA LEU A 169 11.77 -9.43 9.09
C LEU A 169 11.03 -10.09 10.27
N CYS A 170 11.76 -10.52 11.31
CA CYS A 170 11.12 -11.02 12.53
C CYS A 170 10.25 -9.96 13.23
N ARG A 171 10.67 -8.69 13.24
CA ARG A 171 9.86 -7.60 13.81
C ARG A 171 8.58 -7.33 13.00
N ILE A 172 8.62 -7.55 11.69
CA ILE A 172 7.45 -7.48 10.81
C ILE A 172 6.46 -8.60 11.14
N ILE A 173 6.97 -9.82 11.36
CA ILE A 173 6.14 -10.92 11.84
C ILE A 173 5.60 -10.66 13.26
N ASP A 174 6.38 -10.05 14.14
CA ASP A 174 5.92 -9.66 15.48
C ASP A 174 4.77 -8.63 15.38
N MET A 175 4.87 -7.62 14.51
CA MET A 175 3.80 -6.60 14.39
C MET A 175 2.52 -7.15 13.77
N LEU A 176 2.61 -8.14 12.87
CA LEU A 176 1.45 -8.87 12.36
C LEU A 176 0.75 -9.64 13.50
N HIS A 177 1.51 -10.36 14.34
CA HIS A 177 0.92 -11.07 15.49
C HIS A 177 0.36 -10.15 16.58
N MET A 178 0.91 -8.94 16.72
CA MET A 178 0.37 -7.91 17.61
C MET A 178 -0.89 -7.24 17.05
N GLY A 179 -1.25 -7.52 15.79
CA GLY A 179 -2.36 -6.87 15.10
C GLY A 179 -2.10 -5.40 14.79
N LEU A 180 -0.84 -4.98 14.68
CA LEU A 180 -0.49 -3.60 14.30
C LEU A 180 -0.58 -3.39 12.79
N VAL A 181 -0.46 -4.47 12.03
CA VAL A 181 -0.78 -4.57 10.62
C VAL A 181 -1.73 -5.76 10.49
N ASP A 182 -2.75 -5.63 9.67
CA ASP A 182 -3.68 -6.72 9.39
C ASP A 182 -3.11 -7.66 8.35
N GLU A 183 -2.26 -7.11 7.47
CA GLU A 183 -1.63 -7.88 6.41
C GLU A 183 -0.23 -7.39 6.05
N VAL A 184 0.66 -8.32 5.69
CA VAL A 184 1.96 -8.03 5.12
C VAL A 184 2.10 -8.76 3.79
N ILE A 185 2.37 -8.03 2.71
CA ILE A 185 2.49 -8.59 1.35
C ILE A 185 3.92 -8.41 0.85
N PHE A 186 4.58 -9.54 0.56
CA PHE A 186 6.00 -9.59 0.22
C PHE A 186 6.22 -9.71 -1.29
N GLY A 187 6.74 -8.65 -1.90
CA GLY A 187 7.22 -8.64 -3.29
C GLY A 187 6.29 -9.31 -4.30
N ARG A 188 6.58 -10.55 -4.71
CA ARG A 188 5.77 -11.27 -5.70
C ARG A 188 4.34 -11.56 -5.25
N GLU A 189 4.08 -11.58 -3.96
CA GLU A 189 2.73 -11.85 -3.44
C GLU A 189 1.71 -10.80 -3.89
N ILE A 190 2.14 -9.61 -4.33
CA ILE A 190 1.21 -8.60 -4.87
C ILE A 190 0.41 -9.10 -6.08
N PHE A 191 0.93 -10.05 -6.84
CA PHE A 191 0.25 -10.52 -8.05
C PHE A 191 -0.92 -11.46 -7.77
N ASP A 192 -0.94 -12.06 -6.58
CA ASP A 192 -1.95 -13.05 -6.20
C ASP A 192 -2.70 -12.55 -4.95
N ARG A 193 -1.99 -12.34 -3.84
CA ARG A 193 -2.60 -12.03 -2.54
C ARG A 193 -3.26 -10.65 -2.50
N TRP A 194 -2.71 -9.65 -3.19
CA TRP A 194 -3.30 -8.31 -3.16
C TRP A 194 -4.65 -8.24 -3.89
N ASP A 195 -4.79 -8.97 -4.99
CA ASP A 195 -6.08 -9.11 -5.68
C ASP A 195 -7.11 -9.78 -4.76
N GLU A 196 -6.72 -10.86 -4.07
CA GLU A 196 -7.58 -11.55 -3.10
C GLU A 196 -8.02 -10.63 -1.95
N ALA A 197 -7.08 -9.91 -1.32
CA ALA A 197 -7.37 -8.98 -0.22
C ALA A 197 -8.34 -7.88 -0.65
N LEU A 198 -8.13 -7.27 -1.82
CA LEU A 198 -9.05 -6.27 -2.37
C LEU A 198 -10.45 -6.85 -2.59
N ARG A 199 -10.56 -8.07 -3.11
CA ARG A 199 -11.86 -8.72 -3.29
C ARG A 199 -12.52 -9.00 -1.94
N GLU A 200 -11.78 -9.45 -0.94
CA GLU A 200 -12.31 -9.64 0.42
C GLU A 200 -12.93 -8.33 0.95
N MET A 201 -12.25 -7.19 0.79
CA MET A 201 -12.79 -5.87 1.17
C MET A 201 -14.06 -5.48 0.38
N LEU A 202 -14.11 -5.81 -0.91
CA LEU A 202 -15.20 -5.38 -1.80
C LEU A 202 -16.50 -6.17 -1.62
N TYR A 203 -16.41 -7.42 -1.14
CA TYR A 203 -17.56 -8.32 -1.00
C TYR A 203 -18.04 -8.49 0.45
N ASN A 204 -17.36 -7.87 1.42
CA ASN A 204 -17.77 -7.81 2.84
C ASN A 204 -18.66 -6.59 3.12
#